data_AF-A0A1C4JE51-F1
#
_entry.id   AF-A0A1C4JE51-F1
#
_cell.length_a   1.000
_cell.length_b   1.000
_cell.length_c   1.000
_cell.angle_alpha   90.00
_cell.angle_beta   90.00
_cell.angle_gamma   90.00
#
_symmetry.space_group_name_H-M   'P 1'
#
loop_
_entity.id
_entity.type
_entity.pdbx_description
1 polymer ?
#
loop_
_entity_poly.entity_id
_entity_poly.type
_entity_poly.pdbx_seq_one_letter_code
_entity_poly.pdbx_strand_id
1 'polypeptide(L)'
;APIGSTLDRARLGAIFNRLADTPTSLLAVRAETTAANSLSARGFAPRTVEGFVRPLLAALLCDPELSTSSRVADLVLRGFARGRTCLPAGGAARLPELLAAHLPPGTIRFGTRVAHIAVDAVLTEDGTELPCRAVVVATDARAAGKLLPGLRVPSFHQVTVFHHAAPATARREPVLVLDADRLGPVSHTLPAGTIDPGRAPAGRTLITSVVLGPPPDGDNDKAVRAHLAELYDTGTDHWELLAHHTDPDAIPAMPAPHDLRRPVRLLAGLYVCGDHRDTSTVQGALLSGRRAAHSVLRDLAPRPPDPIPGGPARRRQQSGLSPAPPLLPRPRLRPGRGCGRGAVGVGTWGARLPGGGGGSGVRVPWVGAAGWEP
;
A
#
# COMPACT_ATOMS: atom_id res chain seq x y z
N ALA A 1 14.59 -20.75 -5.78
CA ALA A 1 16.07 -20.75 -5.65
C ALA A 1 16.57 -20.24 -4.27
N PRO A 2 17.74 -20.68 -3.75
CA PRO A 2 18.28 -20.15 -2.50
C PRO A 2 18.77 -18.70 -2.67
N ILE A 3 18.42 -17.84 -1.70
CA ILE A 3 18.89 -16.46 -1.63
C ILE A 3 20.38 -16.46 -1.26
N GLY A 4 21.25 -16.57 -2.27
CA GLY A 4 22.70 -16.37 -2.18
C GLY A 4 23.46 -17.17 -1.12
N SER A 5 24.68 -16.74 -0.83
CA SER A 5 25.51 -17.25 0.27
C SER A 5 24.97 -16.81 1.64
N THR A 6 25.49 -17.38 2.74
CA THR A 6 25.19 -16.90 4.11
C THR A 6 25.54 -15.42 4.29
N LEU A 7 26.64 -14.97 3.70
CA LEU A 7 27.06 -13.58 3.70
C LEU A 7 26.06 -12.68 2.96
N ASP A 8 25.54 -13.13 1.82
CA ASP A 8 24.53 -12.38 1.07
C ASP A 8 23.25 -12.20 1.87
N ARG A 9 22.80 -13.24 2.59
CA ARG A 9 21.65 -13.15 3.50
C ARG A 9 21.89 -12.17 4.65
N ALA A 10 23.08 -12.19 5.25
CA ALA A 10 23.42 -11.25 6.32
C ALA A 10 23.44 -9.80 5.82
N ARG A 11 24.02 -9.55 4.62
CA ARG A 11 24.02 -8.23 3.97
C ARG A 11 22.61 -7.77 3.64
N LEU A 12 21.80 -8.64 3.07
CA LEU A 12 20.39 -8.39 2.78
C LEU A 12 19.63 -7.96 4.04
N GLY A 13 19.76 -8.73 5.12
CA GLY A 13 19.15 -8.42 6.41
C GLY A 13 19.63 -7.08 6.99
N ALA A 14 20.94 -6.79 6.92
CA ALA A 14 21.49 -5.51 7.38
C ALA A 14 20.95 -4.31 6.58
N ILE A 15 20.78 -4.45 5.26
CA ILE A 15 20.21 -3.41 4.40
C ILE A 15 18.73 -3.20 4.72
N PHE A 16 17.95 -4.28 4.84
CA PHE A 16 16.53 -4.20 5.20
C PHE A 16 16.32 -3.57 6.59
N ASN A 17 17.11 -3.94 7.60
CA ASN A 17 17.04 -3.33 8.93
C ASN A 17 17.35 -1.84 8.87
N ARG A 18 18.43 -1.44 8.17
CA ARG A 18 18.76 -0.02 7.98
C ARG A 18 17.64 0.74 7.28
N LEU A 19 17.03 0.13 6.25
CA LEU A 19 15.92 0.75 5.53
C LEU A 19 14.68 0.88 6.43
N ALA A 20 14.39 -0.14 7.24
CA ALA A 20 13.30 -0.14 8.21
C ALA A 20 13.42 1.01 9.22
N ASP A 21 14.64 1.29 9.68
CA ASP A 21 14.95 2.36 10.65
C ASP A 21 15.06 3.74 10.01
N THR A 22 15.19 3.83 8.68
CA THR A 22 15.32 5.12 8.00
C THR A 22 13.98 5.89 8.06
N PRO A 23 13.96 7.16 8.53
CA PRO A 23 12.76 8.00 8.49
C PRO A 23 12.25 8.23 7.06
N THR A 24 10.92 8.23 6.87
CA THR A 24 10.30 8.46 5.55
C THR A 24 10.61 9.83 4.97
N SER A 25 10.82 10.84 5.81
CA SER A 25 11.25 12.18 5.40
C SER A 25 12.62 12.18 4.73
N LEU A 26 13.55 11.32 5.16
CA LEU A 26 14.86 11.18 4.52
C LEU A 26 14.75 10.43 3.19
N LEU A 27 13.88 9.40 3.11
CA LEU A 27 13.64 8.68 1.86
C LEU A 27 13.02 9.59 0.79
N ALA A 28 12.11 10.49 1.20
CA ALA A 28 11.41 11.40 0.30
C ALA A 28 12.32 12.43 -0.39
N VAL A 29 13.51 12.71 0.15
CA VAL A 29 14.44 13.72 -0.39
C VAL A 29 15.69 13.13 -1.04
N ARG A 30 15.81 11.79 -1.12
CA ARG A 30 16.94 11.14 -1.81
C ARG A 30 17.00 11.54 -3.27
N ALA A 31 18.20 11.48 -3.88
CA ALA A 31 18.32 11.63 -5.32
C ALA A 31 17.41 10.61 -6.03
N GLU A 32 16.60 11.11 -6.96
CA GLU A 32 15.54 10.31 -7.58
C GLU A 32 16.00 9.79 -8.94
N THR A 33 15.72 8.51 -9.17
CA THR A 33 15.90 7.82 -10.45
C THR A 33 14.84 6.71 -10.50
N THR A 34 14.91 5.81 -11.48
CA THR A 34 14.01 4.64 -11.52
C THR A 34 14.36 3.62 -10.43
N ALA A 35 13.38 2.82 -10.03
CA ALA A 35 13.57 1.72 -9.10
C ALA A 35 14.60 0.72 -9.66
N ALA A 36 14.55 0.43 -10.96
CA ALA A 36 15.54 -0.39 -11.67
C ALA A 36 16.99 0.12 -11.47
N ASN A 37 17.24 1.39 -11.75
CA ASN A 37 18.60 1.97 -11.69
C ASN A 37 19.12 2.08 -10.26
N SER A 38 18.23 2.32 -9.31
CA SER A 38 18.62 2.48 -7.90
C SER A 38 19.00 1.15 -7.22
N LEU A 39 18.64 -0.01 -7.77
CA LEU A 39 18.95 -1.32 -7.18
C LEU A 39 20.45 -1.55 -6.97
N SER A 40 21.26 -1.24 -7.98
CA SER A 40 22.72 -1.42 -7.95
C SER A 40 23.40 -0.51 -6.92
N ALA A 41 22.83 0.67 -6.66
CA ALA A 41 23.38 1.64 -5.71
C ALA A 41 23.13 1.27 -4.23
N ARG A 42 22.30 0.26 -3.95
CA ARG A 42 21.89 -0.12 -2.57
C ARG A 42 22.84 -1.12 -1.89
N GLY A 43 23.93 -1.52 -2.54
CA GLY A 43 24.95 -2.40 -1.95
C GLY A 43 24.53 -3.86 -1.83
N PHE A 44 23.45 -4.27 -2.51
CA PHE A 44 23.06 -5.67 -2.64
C PHE A 44 24.04 -6.40 -3.55
N ALA A 45 24.29 -7.69 -3.28
CA ALA A 45 25.00 -8.54 -4.22
C ALA A 45 24.16 -8.70 -5.51
N PRO A 46 24.77 -8.66 -6.73
CA PRO A 46 24.02 -8.73 -7.99
C PRO A 46 23.05 -9.92 -8.09
N ARG A 47 23.48 -11.11 -7.61
CA ARG A 47 22.61 -12.30 -7.56
C ARG A 47 21.40 -12.14 -6.64
N THR A 48 21.55 -11.40 -5.55
CA THR A 48 20.44 -11.10 -4.62
C THR A 48 19.49 -10.07 -5.22
N VAL A 49 20.02 -9.11 -5.98
CA VAL A 49 19.20 -8.16 -6.73
C VAL A 49 18.32 -8.91 -7.71
N GLU A 50 18.92 -9.70 -8.61
CA GLU A 50 18.18 -10.36 -9.68
C GLU A 50 17.28 -11.48 -9.17
N GLY A 51 17.75 -12.33 -8.26
CA GLY A 51 16.98 -13.48 -7.78
C GLY A 51 15.97 -13.17 -6.68
N PHE A 52 15.96 -11.97 -6.08
CA PHE A 52 15.04 -11.67 -4.99
C PHE A 52 14.53 -10.23 -4.96
N VAL A 53 15.42 -9.24 -4.87
CA VAL A 53 14.99 -7.84 -4.62
C VAL A 53 14.21 -7.28 -5.81
N ARG A 54 14.63 -7.58 -7.05
CA ARG A 54 13.93 -7.17 -8.27
C ARG A 54 12.55 -7.83 -8.38
N PRO A 55 12.40 -9.18 -8.30
CA PRO A 55 11.09 -9.82 -8.27
C PRO A 55 10.17 -9.30 -7.16
N LEU A 56 10.72 -9.09 -5.96
CA LEU A 56 9.98 -8.54 -4.82
C LEU A 56 9.47 -7.14 -5.12
N LEU A 57 10.32 -6.25 -5.63
CA LEU A 57 9.90 -4.90 -6.02
C LEU A 57 8.86 -4.92 -7.14
N ALA A 58 9.03 -5.77 -8.15
CA ALA A 58 8.08 -5.88 -9.24
C ALA A 58 6.70 -6.32 -8.72
N ALA A 59 6.67 -7.28 -7.79
CA ALA A 59 5.45 -7.72 -7.13
C ALA A 59 4.82 -6.61 -6.27
N LEU A 60 5.60 -5.91 -5.45
CA LEU A 60 5.09 -4.88 -4.53
C LEU A 60 4.64 -3.60 -5.26
N LEU A 61 5.25 -3.28 -6.39
CA LEU A 61 4.94 -2.08 -7.19
C LEU A 61 3.98 -2.37 -8.35
N CYS A 62 3.76 -3.65 -8.66
CA CYS A 62 3.08 -4.10 -9.89
C CYS A 62 3.69 -3.49 -11.17
N ASP A 63 5.00 -3.32 -11.18
CA ASP A 63 5.76 -2.66 -12.25
C ASP A 63 6.90 -3.59 -12.70
N PRO A 64 6.72 -4.32 -13.82
CA PRO A 64 7.70 -5.33 -14.25
C PRO A 64 9.04 -4.71 -14.69
N GLU A 65 9.02 -3.49 -15.21
CA GLU A 65 10.20 -2.76 -15.67
C GLU A 65 10.90 -1.99 -14.55
N LEU A 66 10.23 -1.83 -13.41
CA LEU A 66 10.71 -1.00 -12.28
C LEU A 66 11.02 0.43 -12.72
N SER A 67 10.16 0.98 -13.59
CA SER A 67 10.16 2.37 -14.04
C SER A 67 9.76 3.37 -12.94
N THR A 68 9.04 2.88 -11.94
CA THR A 68 8.59 3.61 -10.75
C THR A 68 9.74 4.33 -10.05
N SER A 69 9.46 5.49 -9.45
CA SER A 69 10.38 6.28 -8.64
C SER A 69 11.15 5.44 -7.60
N SER A 70 12.46 5.64 -7.53
CA SER A 70 13.34 5.04 -6.53
C SER A 70 12.93 5.40 -5.11
N ARG A 71 12.33 6.59 -4.90
CA ARG A 71 11.80 7.03 -3.59
C ARG A 71 10.57 6.24 -3.20
N VAL A 72 9.66 5.99 -4.15
CA VAL A 72 8.50 5.11 -3.92
C VAL A 72 8.95 3.69 -3.62
N ALA A 73 9.90 3.16 -4.40
CA ALA A 73 10.47 1.84 -4.15
C ALA A 73 11.11 1.72 -2.76
N ASP A 74 11.83 2.76 -2.31
CA ASP A 74 12.39 2.81 -0.95
C ASP A 74 11.30 2.80 0.13
N LEU A 75 10.21 3.56 -0.06
CA LEU A 75 9.09 3.58 0.89
C LEU A 75 8.37 2.23 0.97
N VAL A 76 8.16 1.58 -0.17
CA VAL A 76 7.52 0.27 -0.27
C VAL A 76 8.41 -0.82 0.34
N LEU A 77 9.70 -0.84 0.01
CA LEU A 77 10.66 -1.77 0.62
C LEU A 77 10.81 -1.51 2.12
N ARG A 78 10.77 -0.26 2.58
CA ARG A 78 10.75 0.07 4.01
C ARG A 78 9.51 -0.50 4.68
N GLY A 79 8.34 -0.34 4.06
CA GLY A 79 7.09 -0.93 4.56
C GLY A 79 7.19 -2.44 4.69
N PHE A 80 7.71 -3.10 3.65
CA PHE A 80 8.00 -4.52 3.67
C PHE A 80 9.05 -4.92 4.72
N ALA A 81 10.06 -4.09 4.97
CA ALA A 81 11.13 -4.36 5.93
C ALA A 81 10.63 -4.28 7.38
N ARG A 82 9.77 -3.29 7.68
CA ARG A 82 9.19 -3.04 9.01
C ARG A 82 8.03 -3.96 9.33
N GLY A 83 7.25 -4.30 8.31
CA GLY A 83 6.02 -5.05 8.44
C GLY A 83 6.14 -6.46 7.91
N ARG A 84 5.01 -7.14 7.93
CA ARG A 84 4.79 -8.39 7.21
C ARG A 84 3.72 -8.10 6.17
N THR A 85 3.72 -8.85 5.07
CA THR A 85 2.60 -8.81 4.13
C THR A 85 1.35 -9.29 4.86
N CYS A 86 0.22 -8.63 4.61
CA CYS A 86 -1.05 -8.96 5.23
C CYS A 86 -2.15 -9.08 4.17
N LEU A 87 -3.19 -9.81 4.54
CA LEU A 87 -4.38 -10.08 3.75
C LEU A 87 -5.55 -9.88 4.73
N PRO A 88 -6.49 -8.98 4.44
CA PRO A 88 -7.64 -8.78 5.31
C PRO A 88 -8.50 -10.05 5.35
N ALA A 89 -8.80 -10.53 6.55
CA ALA A 89 -9.72 -11.64 6.73
C ALA A 89 -11.09 -11.26 6.15
N GLY A 90 -11.68 -12.17 5.37
CA GLY A 90 -12.99 -11.96 4.73
C GLY A 90 -12.97 -11.12 3.45
N GLY A 91 -11.81 -10.73 2.92
CA GLY A 91 -11.75 -10.00 1.64
C GLY A 91 -11.27 -8.55 1.75
N ALA A 92 -10.86 -7.98 0.61
CA ALA A 92 -10.50 -6.57 0.53
C ALA A 92 -11.71 -5.65 0.82
N ALA A 93 -12.94 -6.11 0.55
CA ALA A 93 -14.18 -5.39 0.83
C ALA A 93 -14.44 -5.16 2.34
N ARG A 94 -13.80 -5.93 3.23
CA ARG A 94 -14.06 -5.82 4.66
C ARG A 94 -13.66 -4.46 5.25
N LEU A 95 -12.59 -3.86 4.73
CA LEU A 95 -12.14 -2.54 5.17
C LEU A 95 -13.16 -1.43 4.84
N PRO A 96 -13.59 -1.24 3.57
CA PRO A 96 -14.61 -0.23 3.25
C PRO A 96 -15.96 -0.50 3.94
N GLU A 97 -16.37 -1.76 4.13
CA GLU A 97 -17.57 -2.09 4.92
C GLU A 97 -17.47 -1.60 6.37
N LEU A 98 -16.33 -1.84 7.02
CA LEU A 98 -16.09 -1.37 8.38
C LEU A 98 -16.10 0.15 8.44
N LEU A 99 -15.50 0.83 7.47
CA LEU A 99 -15.54 2.30 7.41
C LEU A 99 -16.98 2.82 7.21
N ALA A 100 -17.74 2.20 6.30
CA ALA A 100 -19.12 2.55 6.03
C ALA A 100 -20.04 2.39 7.25
N ALA A 101 -19.82 1.35 8.05
CA ALA A 101 -20.62 1.07 9.26
C ALA A 101 -20.52 2.16 10.35
N HIS A 102 -19.49 3.01 10.30
CA HIS A 102 -19.32 4.13 11.23
C HIS A 102 -20.02 5.43 10.75
N LEU A 103 -20.64 5.42 9.57
CA LEU A 103 -21.34 6.59 9.03
C LEU A 103 -22.81 6.60 9.47
N PRO A 104 -23.41 7.78 9.66
CA PRO A 104 -24.85 7.88 9.91
C PRO A 104 -25.66 7.18 8.81
N PRO A 105 -26.80 6.54 9.15
CA PRO A 105 -27.69 5.96 8.14
C PRO A 105 -28.10 6.97 7.06
N GLY A 106 -28.17 6.53 5.81
CA GLY A 106 -28.49 7.39 4.66
C GLY A 106 -27.33 8.24 4.13
N THR A 107 -26.14 8.16 4.73
CA THR A 107 -24.93 8.87 4.24
C THR A 107 -24.46 8.35 2.88
N ILE A 108 -24.52 7.04 2.66
CA ILE A 108 -24.08 6.41 1.41
C ILE A 108 -25.29 6.19 0.50
N ARG A 109 -25.17 6.64 -0.75
CA ARG A 109 -26.16 6.40 -1.81
C ARG A 109 -25.52 5.58 -2.93
N PHE A 110 -25.94 4.34 -3.08
CA PHE A 110 -25.50 3.47 -4.18
C PHE A 110 -26.37 3.69 -5.42
N GLY A 111 -25.84 3.35 -6.60
CA GLY A 111 -26.58 3.51 -7.87
C GLY A 111 -26.71 4.96 -8.35
N THR A 112 -26.13 5.92 -7.63
CA THR A 112 -26.17 7.35 -7.98
C THR A 112 -24.85 7.77 -8.62
N ARG A 113 -24.78 7.78 -9.96
CA ARG A 113 -23.58 8.24 -10.67
C ARG A 113 -23.58 9.76 -10.80
N VAL A 114 -22.42 10.36 -10.50
CA VAL A 114 -22.17 11.79 -10.68
C VAL A 114 -21.82 12.08 -12.13
N ALA A 115 -22.51 13.04 -12.75
CA ALA A 115 -22.25 13.51 -14.11
C ALA A 115 -21.38 14.78 -14.12
N HIS A 116 -21.68 15.73 -13.24
CA HIS A 116 -20.94 16.99 -13.13
C HIS A 116 -20.76 17.42 -11.67
N ILE A 117 -19.73 18.21 -11.44
CA ILE A 117 -19.39 18.74 -10.12
C ILE A 117 -19.12 20.24 -10.20
N ALA A 118 -19.57 20.95 -9.19
CA ALA A 118 -19.24 22.34 -8.89
C ALA A 118 -18.64 22.41 -7.47
N VAL A 119 -18.22 23.60 -7.04
CA VAL A 119 -17.68 23.80 -5.68
C VAL A 119 -18.74 23.63 -4.59
N ASP A 120 -20.00 23.80 -4.96
CA ASP A 120 -21.17 23.93 -4.09
C ASP A 120 -22.34 23.02 -4.51
N ALA A 121 -22.17 22.21 -5.56
CA ALA A 121 -23.21 21.29 -6.03
C ALA A 121 -22.62 20.08 -6.74
N VAL A 122 -23.39 18.99 -6.75
CA VAL A 122 -23.11 17.77 -7.53
C VAL A 122 -24.35 17.46 -8.36
N LEU A 123 -24.18 17.31 -9.67
CA LEU A 123 -25.24 16.90 -10.59
C LEU A 123 -25.07 15.42 -10.93
N THR A 124 -26.12 14.64 -10.74
CA THR A 124 -26.14 13.20 -11.02
C THR A 124 -26.65 12.92 -12.44
N GLU A 125 -26.39 11.72 -12.96
CA GLU A 125 -26.82 11.33 -14.32
C GLU A 125 -28.34 11.35 -14.51
N ASP A 126 -29.11 11.18 -13.44
CA ASP A 126 -30.58 11.27 -13.46
C ASP A 126 -31.12 12.72 -13.43
N GLY A 127 -30.22 13.72 -13.43
CA GLY A 127 -30.57 15.14 -13.41
C GLY A 127 -30.78 15.72 -12.00
N THR A 128 -30.62 14.93 -10.94
CA THR A 128 -30.73 15.44 -9.56
C THR A 128 -29.55 16.34 -9.20
N GLU A 129 -29.84 17.54 -8.72
CA GLU A 129 -28.84 18.44 -8.17
C GLU A 129 -28.76 18.31 -6.64
N LEU A 130 -27.56 18.08 -6.13
CA LEU A 130 -27.26 17.91 -4.71
C LEU A 130 -26.43 19.09 -4.22
N PRO A 131 -27.01 20.09 -3.54
CA PRO A 131 -26.27 21.22 -3.00
C PRO A 131 -25.37 20.78 -1.84
N CYS A 132 -24.18 21.37 -1.76
CA CYS A 132 -23.18 21.08 -0.74
C CYS A 132 -22.30 22.30 -0.46
N ARG A 133 -21.48 22.23 0.59
CA ARG A 133 -20.51 23.30 0.91
C ARG A 133 -19.12 23.04 0.36
N ALA A 134 -18.87 21.80 -0.04
CA ALA A 134 -17.61 21.32 -0.58
C ALA A 134 -17.81 19.96 -1.25
N VAL A 135 -17.05 19.70 -2.31
CA VAL A 135 -17.01 18.44 -3.02
C VAL A 135 -15.63 17.80 -2.86
N VAL A 136 -15.61 16.51 -2.51
CA VAL A 136 -14.39 15.68 -2.51
C VAL A 136 -14.54 14.59 -3.58
N VAL A 137 -13.71 14.66 -4.61
CA VAL A 137 -13.63 13.63 -5.64
C VAL A 137 -12.72 12.50 -5.16
N ALA A 138 -13.31 11.34 -4.87
CA ALA A 138 -12.61 10.15 -4.36
C ALA A 138 -12.76 8.94 -5.31
N THR A 139 -12.87 9.19 -6.62
CA THR A 139 -12.96 8.16 -7.66
C THR A 139 -11.57 7.67 -8.09
N ASP A 140 -11.52 6.67 -8.97
CA ASP A 140 -10.29 6.36 -9.71
C ASP A 140 -9.81 7.58 -10.52
N ALA A 141 -8.54 7.56 -10.94
CA ALA A 141 -7.92 8.71 -11.57
C ALA A 141 -8.51 9.06 -12.95
N ARG A 142 -9.06 8.09 -13.70
CA ARG A 142 -9.70 8.36 -14.99
C ARG A 142 -11.05 9.01 -14.80
N ALA A 143 -11.88 8.48 -13.91
CA ALA A 143 -13.16 9.09 -13.54
C ALA A 143 -12.95 10.49 -12.96
N ALA A 144 -11.91 10.69 -12.13
CA ALA A 144 -11.58 12.00 -11.59
C ALA A 144 -11.19 12.98 -12.71
N GLY A 145 -10.41 12.54 -13.71
CA GLY A 145 -10.06 13.36 -14.88
C GLY A 145 -11.25 13.75 -15.74
N LYS A 146 -12.31 12.91 -15.82
CA LYS A 146 -13.56 13.25 -16.50
C LYS A 146 -14.36 14.31 -15.74
N LEU A 147 -14.43 14.20 -14.41
CA LEU A 147 -15.14 15.15 -13.55
C LEU A 147 -14.40 16.47 -13.37
N LEU A 148 -13.06 16.45 -13.48
CA LEU A 148 -12.17 17.59 -13.25
C LEU A 148 -11.28 17.84 -14.48
N PRO A 149 -11.78 18.55 -15.51
CA PRO A 149 -10.97 18.91 -16.67
C PRO A 149 -9.68 19.62 -16.24
N GLY A 150 -8.53 19.14 -16.74
CA GLY A 150 -7.21 19.64 -16.37
C GLY A 150 -6.53 18.89 -15.21
N LEU A 151 -7.21 17.95 -14.56
CA LEU A 151 -6.56 17.05 -13.61
C LEU A 151 -5.59 16.11 -14.35
N ARG A 152 -4.34 16.08 -13.91
CA ARG A 152 -3.35 15.13 -14.45
C ARG A 152 -3.76 13.69 -14.14
N VAL A 153 -4.09 12.94 -15.17
CA VAL A 153 -4.32 11.49 -15.12
C VAL A 153 -3.00 10.77 -15.46
N PRO A 154 -2.48 9.89 -14.58
CA PRO A 154 -1.27 9.11 -14.88
C PRO A 154 -1.56 8.01 -15.91
N SER A 155 -0.51 7.41 -16.47
CA SER A 155 -0.62 6.07 -17.07
C SER A 155 -0.81 5.02 -15.97
N PHE A 156 -1.07 3.77 -16.35
CA PHE A 156 -1.36 2.69 -15.40
C PHE A 156 -0.56 1.43 -15.73
N HIS A 157 -0.28 0.64 -14.71
CA HIS A 157 0.13 -0.75 -14.86
C HIS A 157 -1.12 -1.64 -14.78
N GLN A 158 -1.35 -2.37 -15.86
CA GLN A 158 -2.39 -3.39 -15.92
C GLN A 158 -2.00 -4.59 -15.07
N VAL A 159 -2.98 -5.16 -14.38
CA VAL A 159 -2.79 -6.36 -13.55
C VAL A 159 -3.89 -7.36 -13.86
N THR A 160 -3.50 -8.63 -14.01
CA THR A 160 -4.44 -9.74 -14.09
C THR A 160 -4.26 -10.65 -12.89
N VAL A 161 -5.35 -10.93 -12.18
CA VAL A 161 -5.36 -11.81 -11.01
C VAL A 161 -6.13 -13.08 -11.34
N PHE A 162 -5.52 -14.23 -11.07
CA PHE A 162 -6.12 -15.56 -11.22
C PHE A 162 -6.39 -16.17 -9.85
N HIS A 163 -7.56 -16.80 -9.71
CA HIS A 163 -7.98 -17.51 -8.52
C HIS A 163 -8.22 -18.98 -8.85
N HIS A 164 -7.40 -19.84 -8.27
CA HIS A 164 -7.50 -21.29 -8.45
C HIS A 164 -7.91 -21.98 -7.16
N ALA A 165 -8.87 -22.89 -7.23
CA ALA A 165 -9.13 -23.83 -6.16
C ALA A 165 -8.22 -25.06 -6.35
N ALA A 166 -7.33 -25.28 -5.40
CA ALA A 166 -6.39 -26.39 -5.39
C ALA A 166 -6.73 -27.38 -4.27
N PRO A 167 -6.28 -28.65 -4.36
CA PRO A 167 -6.33 -29.57 -3.22
C PRO A 167 -5.68 -28.97 -1.98
N ALA A 168 -6.21 -29.21 -0.78
CA ALA A 168 -5.66 -28.65 0.46
C ALA A 168 -4.19 -29.04 0.75
N THR A 169 -3.69 -30.08 0.08
CA THR A 169 -2.28 -30.52 0.14
C THR A 169 -1.33 -29.64 -0.66
N ALA A 170 -1.84 -28.78 -1.56
CA ALA A 170 -1.05 -28.05 -2.56
C ALA A 170 -0.05 -27.02 -2.01
N ARG A 171 -0.12 -26.66 -0.71
CA ARG A 171 0.97 -26.17 0.16
C ARG A 171 0.38 -25.55 1.44
N ARG A 172 1.02 -25.79 2.59
CA ARG A 172 0.52 -25.40 3.93
C ARG A 172 1.16 -24.15 4.51
N GLU A 173 2.21 -23.63 3.90
CA GLU A 173 2.90 -22.45 4.43
C GLU A 173 2.25 -21.18 3.88
N PRO A 174 1.90 -20.22 4.75
CA PRO A 174 1.45 -18.91 4.29
C PRO A 174 2.70 -18.16 3.83
N VAL A 175 3.04 -18.25 2.55
CA VAL A 175 4.21 -17.61 1.95
C VAL A 175 3.82 -16.89 0.67
N LEU A 176 4.40 -15.72 0.43
CA LEU A 176 4.41 -15.11 -0.90
C LEU A 176 5.51 -15.79 -1.71
N VAL A 177 5.14 -16.37 -2.85
CA VAL A 177 6.05 -17.00 -3.80
C VAL A 177 6.28 -16.03 -4.95
N LEU A 178 7.54 -15.71 -5.21
CA LEU A 178 7.98 -14.82 -6.27
C LEU A 178 8.63 -15.64 -7.39
N ASP A 179 8.35 -15.30 -8.65
CA ASP A 179 9.14 -15.83 -9.77
C ASP A 179 10.53 -15.14 -9.79
N ALA A 180 11.54 -15.88 -9.35
CA ALA A 180 12.92 -15.42 -9.27
C ALA A 180 13.57 -15.28 -10.65
N ASP A 181 13.24 -16.22 -11.52
CA ASP A 181 13.89 -16.40 -12.82
C ASP A 181 13.19 -15.56 -13.90
N ARG A 182 11.97 -15.09 -13.62
CA ARG A 182 11.15 -14.21 -14.48
C ARG A 182 10.90 -14.86 -15.84
N LEU A 183 10.67 -16.17 -15.84
CA LEU A 183 10.53 -16.99 -17.04
C LEU A 183 9.07 -17.21 -17.43
N GLY A 184 8.15 -17.17 -16.47
CA GLY A 184 6.74 -17.44 -16.71
C GLY A 184 5.86 -16.20 -16.51
N PRO A 185 4.56 -16.31 -16.85
CA PRO A 185 3.63 -15.18 -16.80
C PRO A 185 3.29 -14.73 -15.37
N VAL A 186 3.45 -15.60 -14.38
CA VAL A 186 3.09 -15.31 -12.98
C VAL A 186 4.23 -14.57 -12.30
N SER A 187 4.03 -13.30 -11.97
CA SER A 187 5.00 -12.51 -11.20
C SER A 187 5.12 -13.03 -9.76
N HIS A 188 3.98 -13.27 -9.13
CA HIS A 188 3.92 -13.76 -7.77
C HIS A 188 2.60 -14.46 -7.48
N THR A 189 2.61 -15.32 -6.47
CA THR A 189 1.45 -16.13 -6.08
C THR A 189 1.47 -16.39 -4.57
N LEU A 190 0.29 -16.56 -3.98
CA LEU A 190 0.14 -16.82 -2.56
C LEU A 190 -1.03 -17.80 -2.31
N PRO A 191 -0.87 -18.73 -1.35
CA PRO A 191 -1.95 -19.61 -0.91
C PRO A 191 -2.91 -18.85 0.01
N ALA A 192 -3.79 -18.06 -0.58
CA ALA A 192 -4.77 -17.22 0.11
C ALA A 192 -5.67 -18.03 1.07
N GLY A 193 -6.02 -19.27 0.73
CA GLY A 193 -6.80 -20.15 1.60
C GLY A 193 -6.04 -20.63 2.85
N THR A 194 -4.71 -20.71 2.78
CA THR A 194 -3.87 -21.02 3.95
C THR A 194 -3.81 -19.82 4.91
N ILE A 195 -3.88 -18.62 4.35
CA ILE A 195 -3.85 -17.35 5.07
C ILE A 195 -5.20 -17.02 5.71
N ASP A 196 -6.28 -17.20 4.95
CA ASP A 196 -7.66 -16.94 5.33
C ASP A 196 -8.53 -18.12 4.87
N PRO A 197 -8.69 -19.15 5.72
CA PRO A 197 -9.41 -20.38 5.38
C PRO A 197 -10.86 -20.18 4.94
N GLY A 198 -11.50 -19.08 5.33
CA GLY A 198 -12.86 -18.75 4.93
C GLY A 198 -13.02 -18.43 3.44
N ARG A 199 -11.91 -18.29 2.69
CA ARG A 199 -11.91 -17.96 1.26
C ARG A 199 -11.98 -19.17 0.33
N ALA A 200 -11.90 -20.39 0.87
CA ALA A 200 -11.93 -21.61 0.08
C ALA A 200 -13.04 -22.55 0.57
N PRO A 201 -13.69 -23.30 -0.34
CA PRO A 201 -14.57 -24.40 0.05
C PRO A 201 -13.85 -25.44 0.92
N ALA A 202 -14.62 -26.17 1.73
CA ALA A 202 -14.07 -27.24 2.56
C ALA A 202 -13.27 -28.26 1.73
N GLY A 203 -12.10 -28.67 2.24
CA GLY A 203 -11.21 -29.62 1.56
C GLY A 203 -10.35 -29.03 0.43
N ARG A 204 -10.50 -27.74 0.13
CA ARG A 204 -9.71 -27.02 -0.88
C ARG A 204 -8.96 -25.85 -0.26
N THR A 205 -7.98 -25.34 -1.00
CA THR A 205 -7.31 -24.08 -0.69
C THR A 205 -7.38 -23.15 -1.89
N LEU A 206 -7.48 -21.85 -1.64
CA LEU A 206 -7.49 -20.82 -2.67
C LEU A 206 -6.03 -20.40 -2.95
N ILE A 207 -5.61 -20.51 -4.20
CA ILE A 207 -4.35 -19.97 -4.70
C ILE A 207 -4.68 -18.71 -5.50
N THR A 208 -4.02 -17.60 -5.14
CA THR A 208 -4.16 -16.33 -5.85
C THR A 208 -2.84 -16.01 -6.53
N SER A 209 -2.89 -15.84 -7.84
CA SER A 209 -1.71 -15.62 -8.68
C SER A 209 -1.85 -14.34 -9.47
N VAL A 210 -0.76 -13.59 -9.61
CA VAL A 210 -0.75 -12.27 -10.23
C VAL A 210 0.15 -12.28 -11.46
N VAL A 211 -0.41 -11.81 -12.57
CA VAL A 211 0.27 -11.53 -13.84
C VAL A 211 0.34 -10.01 -13.99
N LEU A 212 1.54 -9.48 -14.26
CA LEU A 212 1.75 -8.04 -14.49
C LEU A 212 1.56 -7.74 -15.98
N GLY A 213 0.32 -7.49 -16.37
CA GLY A 213 -0.07 -7.27 -17.76
C GLY A 213 -1.34 -8.04 -18.15
N PRO A 214 -1.61 -8.19 -19.45
CA PRO A 214 -2.74 -8.97 -19.95
C PRO A 214 -2.59 -10.47 -19.65
N PRO A 215 -3.70 -11.23 -19.62
CA PRO A 215 -3.64 -12.67 -19.49
C PRO A 215 -2.88 -13.27 -20.69
N PRO A 216 -1.95 -14.21 -20.47
CA PRO A 216 -1.11 -14.75 -21.52
C PRO A 216 -1.89 -15.53 -22.59
N ASP A 217 -3.02 -16.13 -22.21
CA ASP A 217 -3.80 -17.01 -23.07
C ASP A 217 -5.27 -16.55 -23.23
N GLY A 218 -5.55 -15.25 -23.09
CA GLY A 218 -6.92 -14.73 -23.08
C GLY A 218 -7.72 -15.27 -21.89
N ASP A 219 -8.88 -15.88 -22.15
CA ASP A 219 -9.77 -16.36 -21.07
C ASP A 219 -9.33 -17.69 -20.43
N ASN A 220 -8.35 -18.39 -21.03
CA ASN A 220 -7.83 -19.64 -20.48
C ASN A 220 -6.61 -19.40 -19.57
N ASP A 221 -6.26 -20.40 -18.76
CA ASP A 221 -5.23 -20.31 -17.73
C ASP A 221 -4.11 -21.35 -17.91
N LYS A 222 -3.90 -21.87 -19.13
CA LYS A 222 -2.97 -22.98 -19.37
C LYS A 222 -1.52 -22.62 -19.03
N ALA A 223 -1.01 -21.49 -19.55
CA ALA A 223 0.34 -21.03 -19.25
C ALA A 223 0.50 -20.64 -17.78
N VAL A 224 -0.56 -20.11 -17.17
CA VAL A 224 -0.59 -19.79 -15.74
C VAL A 224 -0.47 -21.06 -14.90
N ARG A 225 -1.28 -22.10 -15.16
CA ARG A 225 -1.19 -23.39 -14.45
C ARG A 225 0.14 -24.09 -14.67
N ALA A 226 0.69 -24.06 -15.89
CA ALA A 226 1.99 -24.63 -16.19
C ALA A 226 3.09 -23.97 -15.35
N HIS A 227 3.12 -22.64 -15.30
CA HIS A 227 4.10 -21.92 -14.48
C HIS A 227 3.86 -22.12 -12.98
N LEU A 228 2.61 -22.21 -12.53
CA LEU A 228 2.30 -22.54 -11.14
C LEU A 228 2.79 -23.94 -10.76
N ALA A 229 2.79 -24.90 -11.67
CA ALA A 229 3.34 -26.23 -11.42
C ALA A 229 4.84 -26.16 -11.08
N GLU A 230 5.59 -25.31 -11.77
CA GLU A 230 7.01 -25.06 -11.52
C GLU A 230 7.25 -24.31 -10.19
N LEU A 231 6.50 -23.23 -9.93
CA LEU A 231 6.64 -22.44 -8.71
C LEU A 231 6.27 -23.23 -7.44
N TYR A 232 5.26 -24.09 -7.54
CA TYR A 232 4.78 -24.92 -6.45
C TYR A 232 5.44 -26.29 -6.38
N ASP A 233 6.21 -26.69 -7.40
CA ASP A 233 6.82 -28.02 -7.51
C ASP A 233 5.77 -29.12 -7.34
N THR A 234 4.65 -28.99 -8.07
CA THR A 234 3.48 -29.87 -7.96
C THR A 234 2.64 -29.90 -9.24
N GLY A 235 1.91 -30.98 -9.49
CA GLY A 235 0.97 -31.04 -10.61
C GLY A 235 -0.23 -30.10 -10.39
N THR A 236 -0.60 -29.35 -11.42
CA THR A 236 -1.72 -28.38 -11.40
C THR A 236 -2.94 -28.85 -12.18
N ASP A 237 -2.97 -30.11 -12.66
CA ASP A 237 -4.06 -30.65 -13.48
C ASP A 237 -5.42 -30.66 -12.76
N HIS A 238 -5.41 -30.77 -11.43
CA HIS A 238 -6.62 -30.74 -10.59
C HIS A 238 -6.96 -29.34 -10.06
N TRP A 239 -6.26 -28.30 -10.51
CA TRP A 239 -6.54 -26.93 -10.11
C TRP A 239 -7.65 -26.38 -10.98
N GLU A 240 -8.72 -25.96 -10.34
CA GLU A 240 -9.88 -25.38 -11.01
C GLU A 240 -9.76 -23.86 -11.01
N LEU A 241 -9.84 -23.25 -12.18
CA LEU A 241 -9.97 -21.80 -12.30
C LEU A 241 -11.35 -21.38 -11.81
N LEU A 242 -11.41 -20.66 -10.69
CA LEU A 242 -12.66 -20.10 -10.17
C LEU A 242 -13.02 -18.79 -10.86
N ALA A 243 -12.01 -17.94 -11.06
CA ALA A 243 -12.15 -16.63 -11.69
C ALA A 243 -10.78 -16.12 -12.13
N HIS A 244 -10.78 -15.27 -13.16
CA HIS A 244 -9.70 -14.34 -13.41
C HIS A 244 -10.28 -12.93 -13.58
N HIS A 245 -9.53 -11.91 -13.19
CA HIS A 245 -9.92 -10.52 -13.34
C HIS A 245 -8.75 -9.71 -13.87
N THR A 246 -9.01 -8.99 -14.96
CA THR A 246 -8.05 -8.08 -15.58
C THR A 246 -8.51 -6.66 -15.33
N ASP A 247 -7.63 -5.85 -14.73
CA ASP A 247 -7.85 -4.41 -14.60
C ASP A 247 -6.75 -3.66 -15.38
N PRO A 248 -7.10 -3.01 -16.52
CA PRO A 248 -6.15 -2.25 -17.32
C PRO A 248 -5.62 -1.01 -16.60
N ASP A 249 -6.34 -0.53 -15.58
CA ASP A 249 -6.04 0.68 -14.82
C ASP A 249 -5.71 0.37 -13.34
N ALA A 250 -5.27 -0.86 -13.06
CA ALA A 250 -5.12 -1.39 -11.70
C ALA A 250 -4.26 -0.52 -10.79
N ILE A 251 -3.10 -0.08 -11.28
CA ILE A 251 -2.11 0.65 -10.48
C ILE A 251 -1.68 1.91 -11.22
N PRO A 252 -1.98 3.11 -10.70
CA PRO A 252 -1.45 4.35 -11.27
C PRO A 252 0.08 4.34 -11.32
N ALA A 253 0.65 4.56 -12.49
CA ALA A 253 2.09 4.57 -12.68
C ALA A 253 2.74 5.76 -11.96
N MET A 254 3.90 5.53 -11.36
CA MET A 254 4.66 6.52 -10.59
C MET A 254 6.08 6.71 -11.15
N PRO A 255 6.26 7.06 -12.44
CA PRO A 255 7.57 7.16 -13.05
C PRO A 255 8.41 8.25 -12.37
N ALA A 256 9.74 8.08 -12.38
CA ALA A 256 10.66 9.10 -11.89
C ALA A 256 10.72 10.31 -12.84
N PRO A 257 10.65 11.57 -12.36
CA PRO A 257 10.39 11.98 -10.98
C PRO A 257 8.89 11.90 -10.60
N HIS A 258 8.60 11.45 -9.38
CA HIS A 258 7.24 11.34 -8.84
C HIS A 258 7.03 12.27 -7.64
N ASP A 259 5.93 13.01 -7.67
CA ASP A 259 5.46 13.78 -6.52
C ASP A 259 4.73 12.87 -5.52
N LEU A 260 5.41 12.55 -4.42
CA LEU A 260 4.89 11.72 -3.32
C LEU A 260 3.70 12.36 -2.59
N ARG A 261 3.47 13.67 -2.73
CA ARG A 261 2.37 14.36 -2.03
C ARG A 261 1.70 15.39 -2.94
N ARG A 262 1.06 14.90 -4.01
CA ARG A 262 0.28 15.76 -4.90
C ARG A 262 -0.81 16.54 -4.14
N PRO A 263 -1.06 17.82 -4.47
CA PRO A 263 -2.04 18.65 -3.77
C PRO A 263 -3.43 18.01 -3.70
N VAL A 264 -4.11 18.02 -2.56
CA VAL A 264 -5.48 17.45 -2.46
C VAL A 264 -6.57 18.51 -2.56
N ARG A 265 -6.19 19.78 -2.44
CA ARG A 265 -7.08 20.95 -2.56
C ARG A 265 -6.80 21.58 -3.92
N LEU A 266 -7.79 21.59 -4.80
CA LEU A 266 -7.70 22.25 -6.10
C LEU A 266 -8.08 23.72 -5.98
N LEU A 267 -9.21 23.98 -5.33
CA LEU A 267 -9.64 25.30 -4.88
C LEU A 267 -10.47 25.19 -3.61
N ALA A 268 -10.85 26.33 -3.01
CA ALA A 268 -11.78 26.31 -1.87
C ALA A 268 -13.11 25.67 -2.31
N GLY A 269 -13.58 24.68 -1.56
CA GLY A 269 -14.80 23.94 -1.92
C GLY A 269 -14.59 22.76 -2.88
N LEU A 270 -13.40 22.58 -3.47
CA LEU A 270 -13.13 21.46 -4.38
C LEU A 270 -11.82 20.73 -4.09
N TYR A 271 -11.95 19.45 -3.77
CA TYR A 271 -10.85 18.59 -3.31
C TYR A 271 -10.83 17.28 -4.10
N VAL A 272 -9.67 16.65 -4.16
CA VAL A 272 -9.46 15.36 -4.81
C VAL A 272 -8.55 14.48 -3.95
N CYS A 273 -8.93 13.22 -3.79
CA CYS A 273 -8.12 12.21 -3.12
C CYS A 273 -8.20 10.87 -3.87
N GLY A 274 -7.26 9.99 -3.56
CA GLY A 274 -7.09 8.70 -4.20
C GLY A 274 -5.62 8.27 -4.15
N ASP A 275 -5.38 7.02 -4.49
CA ASP A 275 -4.05 6.45 -4.67
C ASP A 275 -3.18 7.28 -5.66
N HIS A 276 -3.78 7.86 -6.68
CA HIS A 276 -3.17 8.76 -7.66
C HIS A 276 -2.74 10.14 -7.11
N ARG A 277 -2.97 10.43 -5.83
CA ARG A 277 -2.55 11.67 -5.14
C ARG A 277 -1.38 11.50 -4.16
N ASP A 278 -0.88 10.28 -3.98
CA ASP A 278 0.21 9.97 -3.05
C ASP A 278 1.08 8.83 -3.63
N THR A 279 1.29 7.76 -2.87
CA THR A 279 1.76 6.46 -3.38
C THR A 279 0.58 5.61 -3.84
N SER A 280 0.70 4.89 -4.96
CA SER A 280 -0.35 4.03 -5.55
C SER A 280 -0.63 2.77 -4.73
N THR A 281 -0.94 2.94 -3.44
CA THR A 281 -1.17 1.91 -2.43
C THR A 281 -2.45 2.24 -1.66
N VAL A 282 -3.03 1.23 -1.00
CA VAL A 282 -4.19 1.43 -0.10
C VAL A 282 -3.87 2.47 0.97
N GLN A 283 -2.66 2.44 1.53
CA GLN A 283 -2.21 3.41 2.52
C GLN A 283 -2.12 4.81 1.92
N GLY A 284 -1.59 4.97 0.70
CA GLY A 284 -1.55 6.26 0.01
C GLY A 284 -2.94 6.82 -0.28
N ALA A 285 -3.90 5.98 -0.65
CA ALA A 285 -5.30 6.37 -0.80
C ALA A 285 -5.91 6.88 0.51
N LEU A 286 -5.73 6.15 1.61
CA LEU A 286 -6.22 6.56 2.94
C LEU A 286 -5.55 7.86 3.43
N LEU A 287 -4.23 8.00 3.19
CA LEU A 287 -3.48 9.20 3.56
C LEU A 287 -3.96 10.41 2.77
N SER A 288 -4.16 10.29 1.45
CA SER A 288 -4.66 11.39 0.63
C SER A 288 -6.11 11.76 1.01
N GLY A 289 -6.96 10.79 1.32
CA GLY A 289 -8.31 11.00 1.84
C GLY A 289 -8.30 11.78 3.16
N ARG A 290 -7.43 11.40 4.12
CA ARG A 290 -7.25 12.13 5.37
C ARG A 290 -6.79 13.58 5.14
N ARG A 291 -5.86 13.81 4.21
CA ARG A 291 -5.42 15.18 3.86
C ARG A 291 -6.55 16.00 3.24
N ALA A 292 -7.38 15.39 2.38
CA ALA A 292 -8.53 16.06 1.78
C ALA A 292 -9.55 16.45 2.85
N ALA A 293 -9.90 15.53 3.75
CA ALA A 293 -10.79 15.79 4.88
C ALA A 293 -10.28 16.93 5.77
N HIS A 294 -8.98 16.95 6.13
CA HIS A 294 -8.40 18.06 6.88
C HIS A 294 -8.45 19.39 6.13
N SER A 295 -8.27 19.38 4.81
CA SER A 295 -8.35 20.59 4.00
C SER A 295 -9.77 21.14 3.95
N VAL A 296 -10.78 20.26 3.81
CA VAL A 296 -12.20 20.61 3.90
C VAL A 296 -12.52 21.23 5.26
N LEU A 297 -12.16 20.54 6.35
CA LEU A 297 -12.46 21.01 7.71
C LEU A 297 -11.82 22.37 8.01
N ARG A 298 -10.58 22.59 7.56
CA ARG A 298 -9.90 23.88 7.73
C ARG A 298 -10.60 25.00 6.96
N ASP A 299 -11.03 24.74 5.73
CA ASP A 299 -11.63 25.76 4.88
C ASP A 299 -13.10 26.04 5.26
N LEU A 300 -13.81 25.05 5.81
CA LEU A 300 -15.19 25.18 6.29
C LEU A 300 -15.29 25.64 7.76
N ALA A 301 -14.17 25.70 8.48
CA ALA A 301 -14.13 26.20 9.85
C ALA A 301 -14.62 27.65 9.89
N PRO A 302 -15.41 28.03 10.91
CA PRO A 302 -15.79 29.43 11.10
C PRO A 302 -14.53 30.28 11.18
N ARG A 303 -14.42 31.30 10.33
CA ARG A 303 -13.37 32.30 10.48
C ARG A 303 -13.58 32.99 11.84
N PRO A 304 -12.54 33.17 12.67
CA PRO A 304 -12.68 34.06 13.80
C PRO A 304 -13.11 35.43 13.28
N PRO A 305 -14.00 36.16 13.99
CA PRO A 305 -14.43 37.48 13.56
C PRO A 305 -13.20 38.35 13.32
N ASP A 306 -13.23 39.12 12.22
CA ASP A 306 -12.17 40.08 11.94
C ASP A 306 -11.99 40.99 13.17
N PRO A 307 -10.74 41.32 13.55
CA PRO A 307 -10.53 42.28 14.62
C PRO A 307 -11.25 43.57 14.24
N ILE A 308 -12.20 43.97 15.08
CA ILE A 308 -12.98 45.20 14.91
C ILE A 308 -12.01 46.36 14.66
N PRO A 309 -12.08 47.05 13.51
CA PRO A 309 -11.28 48.25 13.28
C PRO A 309 -11.65 49.27 14.36
N GLY A 310 -10.74 49.53 15.30
CA GLY A 310 -10.96 50.47 16.40
C GLY A 310 -11.22 49.86 17.79
N GLY A 311 -11.17 48.54 17.95
CA GLY A 311 -11.12 47.95 19.31
C GLY A 311 -9.82 48.37 20.03
N PRO A 312 -9.86 48.67 21.35
CA PRO A 312 -8.68 49.17 22.06
C PRO A 312 -7.56 48.14 21.90
N ALA A 313 -6.43 48.59 21.36
CA ALA A 313 -5.24 47.77 21.23
C ALA A 313 -4.97 47.12 22.59
N ARG A 314 -5.15 45.80 22.68
CA ARG A 314 -4.66 45.05 23.84
C ARG A 314 -3.15 45.28 23.83
N ARG A 315 -2.70 46.22 24.66
CA ARG A 315 -1.30 46.43 25.00
C ARG A 315 -0.77 45.05 25.34
N ARG A 316 0.07 44.50 24.46
CA ARG A 316 1.04 43.50 24.88
C ARG A 316 1.87 44.21 25.93
N GLN A 317 1.56 43.97 27.21
CA GLN A 317 2.53 44.20 28.26
C GLN A 317 3.75 43.37 27.88
N GLN A 318 4.77 44.06 27.37
CA GLN A 318 6.13 43.60 27.49
C GLN A 318 6.43 43.56 28.99
N SER A 319 6.06 42.46 29.64
CA SER A 319 6.68 42.10 30.92
C SER A 319 8.12 41.76 30.59
N GLY A 320 9.02 42.64 31.03
CA GLY A 320 10.46 42.51 30.87
C GLY A 320 10.99 41.17 31.36
N LEU A 321 12.18 40.86 30.86
CA LEU A 321 13.04 39.77 31.30
C LEU A 321 13.02 39.62 32.83
N SER A 322 12.63 38.44 33.30
CA SER A 322 12.93 37.96 34.64
C SER A 322 13.70 36.64 34.49
N PRO A 323 14.75 36.39 35.29
CA PRO A 323 15.73 35.34 35.03
C PRO A 323 15.17 33.95 35.35
N ALA A 324 15.78 32.93 34.74
CA ALA A 324 15.42 31.53 34.89
C ALA A 324 15.41 31.05 36.36
N PRO A 325 14.46 30.21 36.78
CA PRO A 325 14.48 29.60 38.11
C PRO A 325 15.52 28.46 38.17
N PRO A 326 16.10 28.16 39.35
CA PRO A 326 17.10 27.10 39.48
C PRO A 326 16.45 25.72 39.33
N LEU A 327 17.21 24.81 38.73
CA LEU A 327 16.89 23.39 38.58
C LEU A 327 16.81 22.71 39.96
N LEU A 328 15.61 22.27 40.36
CA LEU A 328 15.42 21.33 41.46
C LEU A 328 15.56 19.88 40.94
N PRO A 329 16.13 18.95 41.75
CA PRO A 329 16.42 17.60 41.32
C PRO A 329 15.16 16.74 41.20
N ARG A 330 15.10 15.93 40.13
CA ARG A 330 14.03 14.97 39.86
C ARG A 330 13.91 13.93 41.00
N PRO A 331 12.71 13.59 41.49
CA PRO A 331 12.54 12.49 42.42
C PRO A 331 12.75 11.15 41.71
N ARG A 332 13.59 10.30 42.31
CA ARG A 332 13.76 8.89 41.92
C ARG A 332 12.51 8.11 42.32
N LEU A 333 11.67 7.76 41.34
CA LEU A 333 10.62 6.76 41.53
C LEU A 333 11.23 5.35 41.39
N ARG A 334 11.19 4.59 42.49
CA ARG A 334 11.47 3.15 42.54
C ARG A 334 10.36 2.35 41.81
N PRO A 335 10.68 1.23 41.15
CA PRO A 335 9.68 0.41 40.46
C PRO A 335 8.89 -0.46 41.44
N GLY A 336 7.58 -0.20 41.53
CA GLY A 336 6.60 -1.08 42.16
C GLY A 336 6.08 -2.11 41.15
N ARG A 337 5.89 -3.34 41.63
CA ARG A 337 5.68 -4.59 40.89
C ARG A 337 4.28 -4.70 40.27
N GLY A 338 4.20 -5.37 39.11
CA GLY A 338 3.10 -6.27 38.77
C GLY A 338 2.05 -5.79 37.77
N CYS A 339 2.27 -6.07 36.48
CA CYS A 339 1.35 -6.78 35.56
C CYS A 339 1.74 -6.51 34.09
N GLY A 340 2.41 -7.49 33.48
CA GLY A 340 2.26 -7.84 32.06
C GLY A 340 2.62 -6.82 30.97
N ARG A 341 3.82 -6.20 31.01
CA ARG A 341 4.41 -5.65 29.78
C ARG A 341 4.95 -6.81 28.93
N GLY A 342 4.20 -7.21 27.91
CA GLY A 342 4.81 -7.86 26.75
C GLY A 342 5.72 -6.85 26.08
N ALA A 343 7.03 -7.05 26.19
CA ALA A 343 8.01 -6.27 25.45
C ALA A 343 7.69 -6.38 23.95
N VAL A 344 7.38 -5.25 23.31
CA VAL A 344 7.46 -5.13 21.85
C VAL A 344 8.94 -5.18 21.53
N GLY A 345 9.48 -6.40 21.45
CA GLY A 345 10.78 -6.63 20.84
C GLY A 345 10.69 -6.14 19.41
N VAL A 346 11.61 -5.26 19.02
CA VAL A 346 11.97 -5.08 17.62
C VAL A 346 12.36 -6.47 17.15
N GLY A 347 11.43 -7.15 16.47
CA GLY A 347 11.65 -8.50 16.00
C GLY A 347 12.88 -8.48 15.11
N THR A 348 13.93 -9.17 15.54
CA THR A 348 15.02 -9.51 14.64
C THR A 348 14.40 -10.12 13.39
N TRP A 349 14.88 -9.71 12.21
CA TRP A 349 14.57 -10.33 10.92
C TRP A 349 15.00 -11.81 10.99
N GLY A 350 14.18 -12.62 11.64
CA GLY A 350 14.29 -14.07 11.75
C GLY A 350 13.52 -14.67 10.60
N ALA A 351 13.94 -14.37 9.37
CA ALA A 351 13.51 -15.15 8.23
C ALA A 351 14.05 -16.57 8.45
N ARG A 352 13.24 -17.44 9.05
CA ARG A 352 13.45 -18.88 8.99
C ARG A 352 13.13 -19.27 7.54
N LEU A 353 14.07 -19.01 6.65
CA LEU A 353 13.97 -19.35 5.23
C LEU A 353 13.94 -20.88 5.14
N PRO A 354 12.91 -21.49 4.54
CA PRO A 354 12.85 -22.93 4.42
C PRO A 354 14.05 -23.44 3.61
N GLY A 355 14.65 -24.52 4.10
CA GLY A 355 15.74 -25.25 3.45
C GLY A 355 15.35 -25.75 2.06
N GLY A 356 16.38 -26.06 1.27
CA GLY A 356 16.33 -26.30 -0.16
C GLY A 356 15.19 -27.21 -0.63
N GLY A 357 14.44 -26.71 -1.60
CA GLY A 357 13.65 -27.48 -2.56
C GLY A 357 13.87 -26.83 -3.93
N GLY A 358 14.14 -27.63 -4.95
CA GLY A 358 14.68 -27.23 -6.26
C GLY A 358 13.78 -26.38 -7.16
N GLY A 359 12.69 -25.80 -6.65
CA GLY A 359 11.81 -24.92 -7.42
C GLY A 359 12.40 -23.52 -7.67
N SER A 360 12.05 -22.93 -8.81
CA SER A 360 12.45 -21.58 -9.26
C SER A 360 12.03 -20.48 -8.28
N GLY A 361 10.87 -20.63 -7.61
CA GLY A 361 10.32 -19.61 -6.73
C GLY A 361 11.16 -19.23 -5.50
N VAL A 362 11.21 -17.92 -5.17
CA VAL A 362 11.67 -17.44 -3.85
C VAL A 362 10.49 -17.31 -2.90
N ARG A 363 10.68 -17.76 -1.66
CA ARG A 363 9.65 -17.79 -0.62
C ARG A 363 9.86 -16.67 0.39
N VAL A 364 8.80 -15.90 0.62
CA VAL A 364 8.74 -14.87 1.67
C VAL A 364 7.67 -15.27 2.68
N PRO A 365 8.01 -15.48 3.96
CA PRO A 365 7.04 -15.86 4.98
C PRO A 365 5.98 -14.77 5.19
N TRP A 366 4.73 -15.20 5.19
CA TRP A 366 3.57 -14.45 5.68
C TRP A 366 3.44 -14.75 7.18
N VAL A 367 3.08 -13.75 8.00
CA VAL A 367 2.74 -14.02 9.40
C VAL A 367 1.57 -13.13 9.80
N GLY A 368 0.58 -13.76 10.41
CA GLY A 368 -0.69 -13.16 10.82
C GLY A 368 -0.55 -11.94 11.73
N ALA A 369 -1.66 -11.19 11.78
CA ALA A 369 -1.88 -9.89 12.39
C ALA A 369 -0.94 -9.50 13.54
N ALA A 370 -0.28 -8.36 13.38
CA ALA A 370 0.15 -7.53 14.49
C ALA A 370 -0.17 -6.07 14.15
N GLY A 371 -1.06 -5.49 14.96
CA GLY A 371 -1.16 -4.06 15.25
C GLY A 371 -1.01 -3.10 14.08
N TRP A 372 -2.15 -2.70 13.53
CA TRP A 372 -2.29 -1.40 12.89
C TRP A 372 -1.91 -0.32 13.94
N GLU A 373 -0.79 0.37 13.74
CA GLU A 373 -0.54 1.66 14.38
C GLU A 373 -0.18 2.72 13.31
N PRO A 374 -0.76 3.94 13.41
CA PRO A 374 -0.73 4.99 12.39
C PRO A 374 0.59 5.73 12.21
#